data_AF-A0A922MQR4-F1
#
_entry.id   AF-A0A922MQR4-F1
#
_cell.length_a   1.000
_cell.length_b   1.000
_cell.length_c   1.000
_cell.angle_alpha   90.00
_cell.angle_beta   90.00
_cell.angle_gamma   90.00
#
_symmetry.space_group_name_H-M   'P 1'
#
loop_
_entity.id
_entity.type
_entity.pdbx_description
1 polymer ?
#
loop_
_entity_poly.entity_id
_entity_poly.type
_entity_poly.pdbx_seq_one_letter_code
_entity_poly.pdbx_strand_id
1 'polypeptide(L)'
;MDQKRLFLIVFQRFIMILSEHLVRCDTDARDPDTHWYRSTIGRLRQHHEQVQKYSSTLETLLFTQDLDPHILDVFHQFIALTA
;
A
#
# COMPACT_ATOMS: atom_id res chain seq x y z
N MET A 1 21.48 -3.44 6.14
CA MET A 1 20.39 -3.34 7.15
C MET A 1 19.51 -2.11 6.89
N ASP A 2 20.12 -0.99 6.50
CA ASP A 2 19.47 0.33 6.36
C ASP A 2 18.45 0.39 5.22
N GLN A 3 18.75 -0.23 4.07
CA GLN A 3 17.83 -0.25 2.92
C GLN A 3 16.49 -0.92 3.27
N LYS A 4 16.48 -2.10 3.92
CA LYS A 4 15.24 -2.79 4.32
C LYS A 4 14.41 -1.93 5.27
N ARG A 5 15.05 -1.29 6.27
CA ARG A 5 14.36 -0.39 7.20
C ARG A 5 13.78 0.83 6.50
N LEU A 6 14.53 1.44 5.60
CA LEU A 6 14.06 2.58 4.80
C LEU A 6 12.82 2.20 3.98
N PHE A 7 12.83 1.04 3.32
CA PHE A 7 11.66 0.56 2.58
C PHE A 7 10.44 0.36 3.48
N LEU A 8 10.60 -0.28 4.64
CA LEU A 8 9.49 -0.46 5.58
C LEU A 8 8.89 0.89 6.01
N ILE A 9 9.73 1.89 6.29
CA ILE A 9 9.28 3.26 6.64
C ILE A 9 8.51 3.90 5.47
N VAL A 10 9.00 3.74 4.24
CA VAL A 10 8.34 4.26 3.04
C VAL A 10 6.97 3.60 2.83
N PHE A 11 6.89 2.26 2.90
CA PHE A 11 5.63 1.52 2.77
C PHE A 11 4.64 1.86 3.89
N GLN A 12 5.11 1.99 5.13
CA GLN A 12 4.27 2.41 6.25
C GLN A 12 3.71 3.82 6.02
N ARG A 13 4.49 4.75 5.48
CA ARG A 13 3.99 6.09 5.12
C ARG A 13 2.94 6.05 4.02
N PHE A 14 3.13 5.21 2.99
CA PHE A 14 2.11 5.03 1.95
C PHE A 14 0.81 4.49 2.52
N ILE A 15 0.87 3.46 3.37
CA ILE A 15 -0.29 2.90 4.05
C ILE A 15 -1.01 3.99 4.85
N MET A 16 -0.28 4.75 5.66
CA MET A 16 -0.86 5.79 6.52
C MET A 16 -1.62 6.86 5.72
N ILE A 17 -1.03 7.38 4.62
CA ILE A 17 -1.69 8.43 3.81
C ILE A 17 -2.86 7.87 2.99
N LEU A 18 -2.78 6.62 2.54
CA LEU A 18 -3.87 5.97 1.82
C LEU A 18 -5.05 5.69 2.75
N SER A 19 -4.79 5.17 3.95
CA SER A 19 -5.81 4.96 4.98
C SER A 19 -6.48 6.27 5.37
N GLU A 20 -5.71 7.35 5.59
CA GLU A 20 -6.29 8.68 5.87
C GLU A 20 -7.21 9.15 4.74
N HIS A 21 -6.80 8.98 3.48
CA HIS A 21 -7.62 9.34 2.32
C HIS A 21 -8.91 8.53 2.24
N LEU A 22 -8.83 7.20 2.42
CA LEU A 22 -10.01 6.32 2.40
C LEU A 22 -11.00 6.67 3.50
N VAL A 23 -10.52 6.88 4.74
CA VAL A 23 -11.37 7.28 5.87
C VAL A 23 -12.04 8.63 5.62
N ARG A 24 -11.33 9.61 5.05
CA ARG A 24 -11.93 10.90 4.67
C ARG A 24 -12.99 10.76 3.59
N CYS A 25 -12.71 9.98 2.55
CA CYS A 25 -13.68 9.72 1.47
C CYS A 25 -14.94 9.02 2.00
N ASP A 26 -14.79 8.04 2.88
CA ASP A 26 -15.92 7.36 3.53
C ASP A 26 -16.75 8.33 4.39
N THR A 27 -16.07 9.14 5.22
CA THR A 27 -16.72 10.16 6.07
C THR A 27 -17.49 11.20 5.26
N ASP A 28 -16.94 11.64 4.14
CA ASP A 28 -17.54 12.64 3.26
C ASP A 28 -18.54 12.04 2.25
N ALA A 29 -18.77 10.72 2.26
CA ALA A 29 -19.54 9.98 1.25
C ALA A 29 -19.09 10.28 -0.19
N ARG A 30 -17.78 10.33 -0.42
CA ARG A 30 -17.14 10.64 -1.69
C ARG A 30 -16.40 9.42 -2.25
N ASP A 31 -16.35 9.35 -3.57
CA ASP A 31 -15.55 8.34 -4.27
C ASP A 31 -14.04 8.46 -3.90
N PRO A 32 -13.42 7.38 -3.39
CA PRO A 32 -11.99 7.35 -3.12
C PRO A 32 -11.11 7.35 -4.37
N ASP A 33 -11.63 6.98 -5.55
CA ASP A 33 -10.89 6.91 -6.82
C ASP A 33 -10.60 8.30 -7.43
N THR A 34 -9.79 9.06 -6.71
CA THR A 34 -9.31 10.38 -7.11
C THR A 34 -8.03 10.28 -7.94
N HIS A 35 -7.71 11.35 -8.68
CA HIS A 35 -6.43 11.43 -9.40
C HIS A 35 -5.21 11.28 -8.46
N TRP A 36 -5.31 11.81 -7.24
CA TRP A 36 -4.28 11.66 -6.21
C TRP A 36 -4.15 10.20 -5.77
N TYR A 37 -5.27 9.51 -5.53
CA TYR A 37 -5.28 8.09 -5.16
C TYR A 37 -4.61 7.24 -6.25
N ARG A 38 -5.04 7.37 -7.51
CA ARG A 38 -4.43 6.64 -8.64
C ARG A 38 -2.93 6.91 -8.79
N SER A 39 -2.50 8.15 -8.62
CA SER A 39 -1.09 8.52 -8.69
C SER A 39 -0.27 7.94 -7.56
N THR A 40 -0.81 7.93 -6.33
CA THR A 40 -0.17 7.36 -5.14
C THR A 40 -0.02 5.85 -5.27
N ILE A 41 -1.10 5.15 -5.67
CA ILE A 41 -1.06 3.72 -5.97
C ILE A 41 -0.07 3.45 -7.11
N GLY A 42 -0.07 4.26 -8.17
CA GLY A 42 0.90 4.21 -9.27
C GLY A 42 2.36 4.25 -8.81
N ARG A 43 2.69 5.14 -7.87
CA ARG A 43 4.03 5.22 -7.26
C ARG A 43 4.37 4.00 -6.41
N LEU A 44 3.40 3.45 -5.69
CA LEU A 44 3.57 2.20 -4.95
C LEU A 44 3.94 1.05 -5.90
N ARG A 45 3.34 1.00 -7.11
CA ARG A 45 3.68 -0.01 -8.14
C ARG A 45 5.13 0.10 -8.63
N GLN A 46 5.71 1.29 -8.65
CA GLN A 46 7.09 1.48 -9.15
C GLN A 46 8.14 0.80 -8.25
N HIS A 47 7.76 0.35 -7.04
CA HIS A 47 8.63 -0.34 -6.09
C HIS A 47 8.47 -1.88 -6.12
N HIS A 48 8.00 -2.42 -7.23
CA HIS A 48 7.59 -3.82 -7.37
C HIS A 48 8.67 -4.84 -7.02
N GLU A 49 9.91 -4.63 -7.48
CA GLU A 49 11.04 -5.53 -7.17
C GLU A 49 11.31 -5.61 -5.65
N GLN A 50 11.12 -4.51 -4.93
CA GLN A 50 11.33 -4.47 -3.49
C GLN A 50 10.12 -5.00 -2.71
N VAL A 51 8.90 -4.82 -3.22
CA VAL A 51 7.70 -5.49 -2.69
C VAL A 51 7.90 -7.01 -2.75
N GLN A 52 8.35 -7.52 -3.89
CA GLN A 52 8.62 -8.95 -4.06
C GLN A 52 9.70 -9.46 -3.10
N LYS A 53 10.85 -8.76 -3.05
CA LYS A 53 11.98 -9.15 -2.20
C LYS A 53 11.63 -9.22 -0.71
N TYR A 54 10.65 -8.43 -0.26
CA TYR A 54 10.28 -8.33 1.14
C TYR A 54 8.84 -8.76 1.44
N SER A 55 8.16 -9.43 0.50
CA SER A 55 6.72 -9.74 0.56
C SER A 55 6.29 -10.36 1.89
N SER A 56 6.95 -11.43 2.34
CA SER A 56 6.62 -12.08 3.62
C SER A 56 6.80 -11.15 4.83
N THR A 57 7.80 -10.26 4.81
CA THR A 57 7.96 -9.26 5.89
C THR A 57 6.86 -8.20 5.81
N LEU A 58 6.50 -7.76 4.60
CA LEU A 58 5.47 -6.76 4.37
C LEU A 58 4.08 -7.30 4.79
N GLU A 59 3.73 -8.53 4.42
CA GLU A 59 2.50 -9.21 4.86
C GLU A 59 2.43 -9.35 6.38
N THR A 60 3.54 -9.72 7.02
CA THR A 60 3.56 -9.96 8.47
C THR A 60 3.47 -8.65 9.27
N LEU A 61 4.06 -7.56 8.78
CA LEU A 61 4.24 -6.33 9.58
C LEU A 61 3.38 -5.15 9.14
N LEU A 62 2.98 -5.07 7.88
CA LEU A 62 2.38 -3.86 7.30
C LEU A 62 1.03 -4.12 6.62
N PHE A 63 0.89 -5.22 5.88
CA PHE A 63 -0.33 -5.61 5.17
C PHE A 63 -1.05 -6.74 5.91
N THR A 64 -1.40 -6.48 7.18
CA THR A 64 -2.13 -7.42 8.04
C THR A 64 -3.63 -7.36 7.79
N GLN A 65 -4.38 -8.34 8.31
CA GLN A 65 -5.85 -8.44 8.10
C GLN A 65 -6.64 -7.25 8.67
N ASP A 66 -6.06 -6.47 9.57
CA ASP A 66 -6.67 -5.27 10.14
C ASP A 66 -6.58 -4.03 9.22
N LEU A 67 -5.84 -4.13 8.11
CA LEU A 67 -5.72 -3.05 7.14
C LEU A 67 -6.94 -2.96 6.23
N ASP A 68 -7.23 -1.76 5.73
CA ASP A 68 -8.33 -1.53 4.78
C ASP A 68 -8.26 -2.50 3.58
N PRO A 69 -9.38 -3.19 3.24
CA PRO A 69 -9.43 -4.15 2.15
C PRO A 69 -8.98 -3.59 0.80
N HIS A 70 -9.21 -2.32 0.49
CA HIS A 70 -8.78 -1.72 -0.78
C HIS A 70 -7.25 -1.65 -0.88
N ILE A 71 -6.57 -1.38 0.24
CA ILE A 71 -5.11 -1.32 0.28
C ILE A 71 -4.54 -2.74 0.21
N LEU A 72 -5.17 -3.70 0.90
CA LEU A 72 -4.81 -5.12 0.83
C LEU A 72 -4.97 -5.68 -0.59
N ASP A 73 -6.08 -5.39 -1.27
CA ASP A 73 -6.31 -5.84 -2.64
C ASP A 73 -5.26 -5.30 -3.61
N VAL A 74 -4.87 -4.03 -3.48
CA VAL A 74 -3.77 -3.47 -4.26
C VAL A 74 -2.46 -4.22 -4.00
N PHE A 75 -2.16 -4.54 -2.75
CA PHE A 75 -0.98 -5.32 -2.40
C PHE A 75 -1.04 -6.75 -2.99
N HIS A 76 -2.15 -7.46 -2.83
CA HIS A 76 -2.33 -8.80 -3.39
C HIS A 76 -2.25 -8.79 -4.92
N GLN A 77 -2.79 -7.78 -5.59
CA GLN A 77 -2.62 -7.60 -7.04
C GLN A 77 -1.14 -7.43 -7.42
N PHE A 78 -0.33 -6.73 -6.61
CA PHE A 78 1.12 -6.66 -6.88
C PHE A 78 1.84 -7.98 -6.72
N ILE A 79 1.44 -8.81 -5.76
CA ILE A 79 2.01 -10.14 -5.58
C ILE A 79 1.58 -11.07 -6.73
N ALA A 80 0.31 -11.00 -7.14
CA ALA A 80 -0.25 -11.85 -8.19
C ALA A 80 0.28 -11.55 -9.60
N LEU A 81 0.63 -10.28 -9.91
CA LEU A 81 1.18 -9.89 -11.22
C LEU A 81 2.61 -10.42 -11.49
N THR A 82 3.21 -11.10 -10.51
CA THR A 82 4.56 -11.68 -10.58
C THR A 82 4.61 -13.18 -10.32
N ALA A 83 3.44 -13.80 -10.12
CA ALA A 83 3.30 -15.24 -9.97
C ALA A 83 3.42 -15.95 -11.33
#